data_AF-A0A9E0MQP2-F1
#
_entry.id   AF-A0A9E0MQP2-F1
#
_cell.length_a   1.000
_cell.length_b   1.000
_cell.length_c   1.000
_cell.angle_alpha   90.00
_cell.angle_beta   90.00
_cell.angle_gamma   90.00
#
_symmetry.space_group_name_H-M   'P 1'
#
loop_
_entity.id
_entity.type
_entity.pdbx_description
1 polymer ?
#
loop_
_entity_poly.entity_id
_entity_poly.type
_entity_poly.pdbx_seq_one_letter_code
_entity_poly.pdbx_strand_id
1 'polypeptide(L)'
;MRYAVLSLALVGCASHTSSRPVTPLRAACPPAARWDGASCVPRTATSALTAAAAAARDADVPGALAALTTAAAEPLALADHIRLWELRGTVHSYLAFDAPDDPAPAAAAHQAFERLLAIAPEHHLSCEEGSKASLRFERTRRELAERAGRELEITWPRTTRVGQPIPIDLETVADPARVLHRLELFSRVRGETTWRVADVALPAPGARARIYLPAVATDDDTAIELYGVATDPDGNQTLAWAAPTRPREVPLRFDPPTPWYRKWWVWAIAGGAVAVGAGVTTYALTWSPSGSIGGEVQP
;
A
#
# COMPACT_ATOMS: atom_id res chain seq x y z
N MET A 1 -44.78 -47.75 -32.27
CA MET A 1 -43.47 -47.07 -32.20
C MET A 1 -43.67 -45.69 -31.60
N ARG A 2 -43.18 -45.46 -30.38
CA ARG A 2 -43.27 -44.16 -29.68
C ARG A 2 -41.85 -43.61 -29.55
N TYR A 3 -41.60 -42.45 -30.15
CA TYR A 3 -40.32 -41.75 -30.05
C TYR A 3 -40.26 -40.99 -28.72
N ALA A 4 -39.28 -41.32 -27.88
CA ALA A 4 -38.98 -40.59 -26.65
C ALA A 4 -38.01 -39.44 -26.98
N VAL A 5 -38.45 -38.20 -26.79
CA VAL A 5 -37.64 -36.99 -26.92
C VAL A 5 -36.85 -36.80 -25.63
N LEU A 6 -35.56 -37.07 -25.67
CA LEU A 6 -34.63 -36.85 -24.55
C LEU A 6 -34.21 -35.37 -24.54
N SER A 7 -34.76 -34.59 -23.60
CA SER A 7 -34.36 -33.20 -23.39
C SER A 7 -33.12 -33.17 -22.48
N LEU A 8 -31.94 -32.90 -23.05
CA LEU A 8 -30.73 -32.61 -22.28
C LEU A 8 -30.85 -31.19 -21.69
N ALA A 9 -31.07 -31.11 -20.38
CA ALA A 9 -30.93 -29.87 -19.64
C ALA A 9 -29.42 -29.55 -19.45
N LEU A 10 -28.93 -28.54 -20.17
CA LEU A 10 -27.61 -27.97 -19.95
C LEU A 10 -27.62 -27.19 -18.63
N VAL A 11 -27.13 -27.82 -17.56
CA VAL A 11 -26.82 -27.14 -16.30
C VAL A 11 -25.58 -26.28 -16.54
N GLY A 12 -25.80 -24.99 -16.83
CA GLY A 12 -24.71 -24.02 -16.92
C GLY A 12 -24.12 -23.78 -15.55
N CYS A 13 -22.87 -24.21 -15.33
CA CYS A 13 -22.07 -23.86 -14.16
C CYS A 13 -21.84 -22.34 -14.17
N ALA A 14 -22.71 -21.59 -13.50
CA ALA A 14 -22.48 -20.19 -13.20
C ALA A 14 -21.26 -20.11 -12.27
N SER A 15 -20.13 -19.74 -12.85
CA SER A 15 -18.89 -19.50 -12.11
C SER A 15 -19.16 -18.36 -11.13
N HIS A 16 -19.28 -18.69 -9.84
CA HIS A 16 -19.31 -17.69 -8.79
C HIS A 16 -17.94 -16.98 -8.78
N THR A 17 -17.85 -15.85 -9.47
CA THR A 17 -16.76 -14.89 -9.28
C THR A 17 -16.87 -14.36 -7.86
N SER A 18 -16.20 -15.02 -6.92
CA SER A 18 -15.93 -14.45 -5.60
C SER A 18 -15.13 -13.16 -5.84
N SER A 19 -15.83 -12.02 -5.80
CA SER A 19 -15.20 -10.71 -5.85
C SER A 19 -14.37 -10.58 -4.58
N ARG A 20 -13.05 -10.67 -4.71
CA ARG A 20 -12.13 -10.45 -3.59
C ARG A 20 -12.40 -9.06 -3.01
N PRO A 21 -12.48 -8.92 -1.67
CA PRO A 21 -12.72 -7.63 -1.06
C PRO A 21 -11.56 -6.69 -1.40
N VAL A 22 -11.89 -5.54 -1.98
CA VAL A 22 -10.95 -4.48 -2.33
C VAL A 22 -10.81 -3.55 -1.14
N THR A 23 -9.58 -3.15 -0.82
CA THR A 23 -9.28 -2.18 0.23
C THR A 23 -9.76 -0.79 -0.21
N PRO A 24 -10.63 -0.14 0.59
CA PRO A 24 -11.14 1.19 0.24
C PRO A 24 -9.99 2.20 0.22
N LEU A 25 -10.09 3.16 -0.70
CA LEU A 25 -9.14 4.26 -0.83
C LEU A 25 -9.81 5.59 -0.46
N ARG A 26 -9.16 6.36 0.41
CA ARG A 26 -9.52 7.76 0.68
C ARG A 26 -8.57 8.73 -0.02
N ALA A 27 -8.94 10.01 -0.09
CA ALA A 27 -7.99 11.04 -0.49
C ALA A 27 -6.88 11.18 0.56
N ALA A 28 -5.64 11.42 0.12
CA ALA A 28 -4.56 11.77 1.03
C ALA A 28 -4.83 13.13 1.68
N CYS A 29 -4.47 13.25 2.96
CA CYS A 29 -4.47 14.54 3.61
C CYS A 29 -3.35 15.43 3.05
N PRO A 30 -3.54 16.76 3.01
CA PRO A 30 -2.46 17.68 2.66
C PRO A 30 -1.30 17.54 3.67
N PRO A 31 -0.06 17.92 3.31
CA PRO A 31 1.11 17.71 4.15
C PRO A 31 1.01 18.29 5.57
N ALA A 32 0.30 19.40 5.74
CA ALA A 32 0.08 20.06 7.03
C ALA A 32 -1.06 19.47 7.87
N ALA A 33 -1.69 18.40 7.39
CA ALA A 33 -2.81 17.73 8.05
C ALA A 33 -2.52 16.24 8.30
N ARG A 34 -3.35 15.64 9.14
CA ARG A 34 -3.38 14.20 9.40
C ARG A 34 -4.80 13.69 9.33
N TRP A 35 -4.95 12.40 9.07
CA TRP A 35 -6.25 11.74 9.20
C TRP A 35 -6.52 11.45 10.68
N ASP A 36 -7.73 11.74 11.16
CA ASP A 36 -8.16 11.43 12.53
C ASP A 36 -9.08 10.20 12.62
N GLY A 37 -9.32 9.53 11.49
CA GLY A 37 -10.31 8.45 11.35
C GLY A 37 -11.54 8.85 10.54
N ALA A 38 -11.84 10.14 10.44
CA ALA A 38 -13.02 10.65 9.75
C ALA A 38 -12.73 11.82 8.79
N SER A 39 -11.74 12.66 9.08
CA SER A 39 -11.40 13.84 8.30
C SER A 39 -9.91 14.18 8.37
N CYS A 40 -9.47 15.08 7.49
CA CYS A 40 -8.13 15.65 7.58
C CYS A 40 -8.13 16.84 8.54
N VAL A 41 -7.43 16.71 9.66
CA VAL A 41 -7.29 17.75 10.68
C VAL A 41 -5.89 18.35 10.67
N PRO A 42 -5.71 19.65 10.97
CA PRO A 42 -4.40 20.26 11.07
C PRO A 42 -3.48 19.56 12.07
N ARG A 43 -2.18 19.57 11.80
CA ARG A 43 -1.14 19.20 12.77
C ARG A 43 -0.79 20.41 13.63
N THR A 44 -0.84 20.27 14.95
CA THR A 44 -0.59 21.37 15.90
C THR A 44 0.59 21.10 16.84
N ALA A 45 1.09 19.87 16.90
CA ALA A 45 2.16 19.47 17.80
C ALA A 45 3.52 20.08 17.43
N THR A 46 3.76 20.43 16.17
CA THR A 46 5.03 21.05 15.75
C THR A 46 5.30 22.36 16.50
N SER A 47 4.27 23.17 16.80
CA SER A 47 4.44 24.37 17.64
C SER A 47 4.76 24.03 19.10
N ALA A 48 4.18 22.96 19.64
CA ALA A 48 4.48 22.49 21.00
C ALA A 48 5.91 21.94 21.10
N LEU A 49 6.41 21.23 20.08
CA LEU A 49 7.81 20.79 20.01
C LEU A 49 8.79 21.98 19.91
N THR A 50 8.41 23.02 19.16
CA THR A 50 9.20 24.26 19.07
C THR A 50 9.27 24.95 20.43
N ALA A 51 8.15 25.04 21.15
CA ALA A 51 8.09 25.59 22.51
C ALA A 51 8.92 24.76 23.50
N ALA A 52 8.86 23.43 23.41
CA ALA A 52 9.67 22.53 24.22
C ALA A 52 11.17 22.74 24.00
N ALA A 53 11.60 22.86 22.75
CA ALA A 53 13.00 23.12 22.41
C ALA A 53 13.48 24.51 22.88
N ALA A 54 12.60 25.52 22.85
CA ALA A 54 12.91 26.84 23.41
C ALA A 54 13.08 26.77 24.93
N ALA A 55 12.10 26.21 25.65
CA ALA A 55 12.16 26.05 27.11
C ALA A 55 13.38 25.22 27.56
N ALA A 56 13.73 24.15 26.83
CA ALA A 56 14.91 23.36 27.12
C ALA A 56 16.23 24.16 26.98
N ARG A 57 16.32 25.05 25.97
CA ARG A 57 17.48 25.94 25.80
C ARG A 57 17.60 26.99 26.91
N ASP A 58 16.46 27.46 27.40
CA ASP A 58 16.39 28.44 28.50
C ASP A 58 16.49 27.79 29.88
N ALA A 59 16.77 26.48 29.95
CA ALA A 59 16.81 25.66 31.16
C ALA A 59 15.48 25.66 31.97
N ASP A 60 14.36 26.01 31.34
CA ASP A 60 13.01 25.85 31.89
C ASP A 60 12.53 24.41 31.70
N VAL A 61 13.01 23.53 32.58
CA VAL A 61 12.68 22.09 32.52
C VAL A 61 11.16 21.84 32.69
N PRO A 62 10.44 22.45 33.65
CA PRO A 62 9.00 22.28 33.75
C PRO A 62 8.26 22.72 32.48
N GLY A 63 8.62 23.86 31.90
CA GLY A 63 8.04 24.34 30.65
C GLY A 63 8.31 23.39 29.48
N ALA A 64 9.54 22.85 29.38
CA ALA A 64 9.89 21.88 28.36
C ALA A 64 9.04 20.60 28.47
N LEU A 65 8.92 20.02 29.67
CA LEU A 65 8.12 18.80 29.89
C LEU A 65 6.62 19.02 29.65
N ALA A 66 6.08 20.17 30.03
CA ALA A 66 4.69 20.53 29.76
C ALA A 66 4.44 20.60 28.24
N ALA A 67 5.32 21.29 27.50
CA ALA A 67 5.21 21.40 26.04
C ALA A 67 5.39 20.05 25.33
N LEU A 68 6.29 19.18 25.80
CA LEU A 68 6.44 17.80 25.30
C LEU A 68 5.23 16.92 25.60
N THR A 69 4.49 17.21 26.67
CA THR A 69 3.23 16.53 26.98
C THR A 69 2.13 16.98 26.03
N THR A 70 2.03 18.29 25.76
CA THR A 70 1.12 18.85 24.74
C THR A 70 1.41 18.28 23.35
N ALA A 71 2.68 18.20 22.95
CA ALA A 71 3.07 17.63 21.66
C ALA A 71 2.65 16.16 21.51
N ALA A 72 2.75 15.37 22.58
CA ALA A 72 2.38 13.96 22.58
C ALA A 72 0.88 13.69 22.66
N ALA A 73 0.04 14.73 22.80
CA ALA A 73 -1.41 14.58 22.85
C ALA A 73 -2.05 14.36 21.47
N GLU A 74 -1.26 14.45 20.39
CA GLU A 74 -1.73 14.16 19.03
C GLU A 74 -0.73 13.33 18.22
N PRO A 75 -1.19 12.59 17.20
CA PRO A 75 -0.34 11.83 16.30
C PRO A 75 0.71 12.67 15.56
N LEU A 76 1.98 12.33 15.73
CA LEU A 76 3.13 13.02 15.15
C LEU A 76 3.54 12.47 13.78
N ALA A 77 4.05 13.35 12.92
CA ALA A 77 4.79 12.94 11.73
C ALA A 77 6.16 12.35 12.13
N LEU A 78 6.80 11.57 11.26
CA LEU A 78 7.99 10.79 11.64
C LEU A 78 9.13 11.67 12.21
N ALA A 79 9.42 12.80 11.55
CA ALA A 79 10.46 13.72 12.01
C ALA A 79 10.14 14.35 13.38
N ASP A 80 8.88 14.76 13.59
CA ASP A 80 8.41 15.33 14.85
C ASP A 80 8.37 14.27 15.97
N HIS A 81 8.04 13.02 15.63
CA HIS A 81 8.04 11.91 16.56
C HIS A 81 9.45 11.55 17.04
N ILE A 82 10.43 11.54 16.13
CA ILE A 82 11.86 11.41 16.48
C ILE A 82 12.27 12.56 17.40
N ARG A 83 11.95 13.80 17.03
CA ARG A 83 12.31 14.98 17.82
C ARG A 83 11.68 15.01 19.21
N LEU A 84 10.43 14.52 19.36
CA LEU A 84 9.78 14.36 20.66
C LEU A 84 10.62 13.51 21.61
N TRP A 85 11.03 12.32 21.16
CA TRP A 85 11.75 11.37 22.00
C TRP A 85 13.19 11.79 22.27
N GLU A 86 13.84 12.42 21.30
CA GLU A 86 15.14 13.07 21.45
C GLU A 86 15.11 14.16 22.54
N LEU A 87 14.14 15.08 22.49
CA LEU A 87 13.97 16.13 23.49
C LEU A 87 13.62 15.56 24.87
N ARG A 88 12.73 14.57 24.95
CA ARG A 88 12.42 13.89 26.22
C ARG A 88 13.65 13.25 26.84
N GLY A 89 14.41 12.47 26.06
CA GLY A 89 15.63 11.84 26.54
C GLY A 89 16.67 12.85 27.00
N THR A 90 16.81 13.94 26.25
CA THR A 90 17.73 15.05 26.60
C THR A 90 17.32 15.72 27.91
N VAL A 91 16.09 16.21 28.03
CA VAL A 91 15.59 16.91 29.24
C VAL A 91 15.72 16.02 30.48
N HIS A 92 15.30 14.75 30.39
CA HIS A 92 15.44 13.81 31.50
C HIS A 92 16.89 13.47 31.84
N SER A 93 17.80 13.50 30.86
CA SER A 93 19.24 13.30 31.11
C SER A 93 19.86 14.42 31.96
N TYR A 94 19.41 15.67 31.76
CA TYR A 94 19.82 16.80 32.59
C TYR A 94 19.26 16.69 34.01
N LEU A 95 17.97 16.41 34.15
CA LEU A 95 17.35 16.15 35.46
C LEU A 95 18.06 15.04 36.25
N ALA A 96 18.39 13.94 35.58
CA ALA A 96 19.08 12.81 36.19
C ALA A 96 20.52 13.12 36.61
N PHE A 97 21.12 14.17 36.05
CA PHE A 97 22.43 14.64 36.49
C PHE A 97 22.30 15.55 37.72
N ASP A 98 21.28 16.41 37.75
CA ASP A 98 21.09 17.37 38.83
C ASP A 98 20.52 16.70 40.10
N ALA A 99 19.87 15.55 39.97
CA ALA A 99 19.35 14.72 41.06
C ALA A 99 19.89 13.27 40.99
N PRO A 100 21.17 13.01 41.32
CA PRO A 100 21.78 11.68 41.14
C PRO A 100 21.21 10.59 42.05
N ASP A 101 20.61 10.98 43.18
CA ASP A 101 19.96 10.06 44.13
C ASP A 101 18.54 9.66 43.73
N ASP A 102 17.95 10.35 42.73
CA ASP A 102 16.63 10.01 42.18
C ASP A 102 16.80 9.18 40.89
N PRO A 103 16.44 7.88 40.90
CA PRO A 103 16.53 7.05 39.71
C PRO A 103 15.46 7.37 38.65
N ALA A 104 14.39 8.09 39.00
CA ALA A 104 13.25 8.27 38.10
C ALA A 104 13.61 9.06 36.82
N PRO A 105 14.32 10.19 36.87
CA PRO A 105 14.74 10.88 35.64
C PRO A 105 15.70 10.04 34.79
N ALA A 106 16.58 9.26 35.42
CA ALA A 106 17.50 8.38 34.68
C ALA A 106 16.74 7.29 33.90
N ALA A 107 15.73 6.68 34.54
CA ALA A 107 14.86 5.69 33.90
C ALA A 107 14.02 6.31 32.78
N ALA A 108 13.47 7.51 32.98
CA ALA A 108 12.71 8.24 31.97
C ALA A 108 13.57 8.61 30.75
N ALA A 109 14.82 9.03 30.97
CA ALA A 109 15.78 9.29 29.89
C ALA A 109 16.07 8.03 29.08
N HIS A 110 16.35 6.91 29.77
CA HIS A 110 16.62 5.63 29.13
C HIS A 110 15.41 5.16 28.29
N GLN A 111 14.20 5.21 28.84
CA GLN A 111 12.97 4.84 28.13
C GLN A 111 12.75 5.72 26.89
N ALA A 112 12.98 7.03 27.00
CA ALA A 112 12.85 7.94 25.87
C ALA A 112 13.86 7.60 24.75
N PHE A 113 15.11 7.31 25.10
CA PHE A 113 16.12 6.91 24.12
C PHE A 113 15.88 5.50 23.54
N GLU A 114 15.35 4.55 24.32
CA GLU A 114 14.93 3.25 23.79
C GLU A 114 13.83 3.45 22.73
N ARG A 115 12.82 4.28 23.03
CA ARG A 115 11.75 4.58 22.08
C ARG A 115 12.27 5.31 20.84
N LEU A 116 13.18 6.27 21.01
CA LEU A 116 13.87 6.95 19.91
C LEU A 116 14.57 5.95 19.00
N LEU A 117 15.38 5.04 19.55
CA LEU A 117 16.14 4.05 18.78
C LEU A 117 15.23 2.97 18.17
N ALA A 118 14.10 2.66 18.79
CA ALA A 118 13.08 1.82 18.19
C ALA A 118 12.47 2.45 16.92
N ILE A 119 12.37 3.78 16.86
CA ILE A 119 11.83 4.55 15.72
C ILE A 119 12.94 5.02 14.76
N ALA A 120 14.17 5.19 15.21
CA ALA A 120 15.28 5.61 14.38
C ALA A 120 16.57 4.93 14.86
N PRO A 121 16.80 3.66 14.46
CA PRO A 121 17.96 2.87 14.89
C PRO A 121 19.29 3.54 14.55
N GLU A 122 19.34 4.21 13.41
CA GLU A 122 20.50 4.96 12.91
C GLU A 122 20.58 6.40 13.43
N HIS A 123 19.76 6.75 14.44
CA HIS A 123 19.80 8.11 14.98
C HIS A 123 21.11 8.36 15.74
N HIS A 124 21.56 9.61 15.67
CA HIS A 124 22.70 10.11 16.41
C HIS A 124 22.30 11.43 17.06
N LEU A 125 22.59 11.58 18.35
CA LEU A 125 22.46 12.90 18.99
C LEU A 125 23.54 13.84 18.47
N SER A 126 23.18 15.10 18.26
CA SER A 126 24.15 16.14 17.92
C SER A 126 25.15 16.32 19.06
N CYS A 127 26.43 16.54 18.73
CA CYS A 127 27.47 16.85 19.71
C CYS A 127 27.18 18.14 20.51
N GLU A 128 26.29 18.99 20.01
CA GLU A 128 25.86 20.22 20.66
C GLU A 128 24.89 20.00 21.83
N GLU A 129 24.22 18.83 21.91
CA GLU A 129 23.19 18.55 22.93
C GLU A 129 23.75 18.28 24.34
N GLY A 130 25.07 18.41 24.49
CA GLY A 130 25.79 18.36 25.75
C GLY A 130 26.15 16.95 26.20
N SER A 131 27.30 16.84 26.86
CA SER A 131 27.91 15.54 27.22
C SER A 131 27.00 14.63 28.05
N LYS A 132 26.10 15.19 28.86
CA LYS A 132 25.19 14.45 29.74
C LYS A 132 24.20 13.58 28.96
N ALA A 133 23.54 14.15 27.95
CA ALA A 133 22.56 13.44 27.13
C ALA A 133 23.24 12.42 26.21
N SER A 134 24.33 12.82 25.54
CA SER A 134 25.10 11.94 24.65
C SER A 134 25.62 10.69 25.37
N LEU A 135 26.14 10.82 26.60
CA LEU A 135 26.62 9.67 27.37
C LEU A 135 25.52 8.64 27.68
N ARG A 136 24.31 9.10 28.01
CA ARG A 136 23.17 8.22 28.30
C ARG A 136 22.62 7.59 27.02
N PHE A 137 22.48 8.37 25.96
CA PHE A 137 22.05 7.86 24.65
C PHE A 137 23.00 6.78 24.12
N GLU A 138 24.30 7.03 24.15
CA GLU A 138 25.31 6.08 23.68
C GLU A 138 25.32 4.78 24.50
N ARG A 139 25.01 4.86 25.80
CA ARG A 139 24.82 3.68 26.63
C ARG A 139 23.60 2.89 26.18
N THR A 140 22.43 3.53 26.06
CA THR A 140 21.19 2.89 25.58
C THR A 140 21.39 2.28 24.19
N ARG A 141 22.09 2.96 23.29
CA ARG A 141 22.39 2.46 21.94
C ARG A 141 23.21 1.17 21.96
N ARG A 142 24.22 1.07 22.84
CA ARG A 142 25.02 -0.15 23.00
C ARG A 142 24.21 -1.29 23.61
N GLU A 143 23.37 -1.00 24.59
CA GLU A 143 22.49 -2.01 25.21
C GLU A 143 21.50 -2.60 24.18
N LEU A 144 21.08 -1.81 23.19
CA LEU A 144 20.16 -2.21 22.15
C LEU A 144 20.82 -2.69 20.85
N ALA A 145 22.16 -2.68 20.75
CA ALA A 145 22.88 -2.94 19.50
C ALA A 145 22.60 -4.33 18.89
N GLU A 146 22.36 -5.34 19.74
CA GLU A 146 22.03 -6.71 19.32
C GLU A 146 20.53 -6.92 19.06
N ARG A 147 19.67 -5.93 19.35
CA ARG A 147 18.24 -6.04 19.13
C ARG A 147 17.95 -5.77 17.66
N ALA A 148 17.26 -6.70 17.01
CA ALA A 148 16.81 -6.49 15.63
C ALA A 148 16.01 -5.17 15.52
N GLY A 149 16.27 -4.41 14.45
CA GLY A 149 15.46 -3.24 14.13
C GLY A 149 14.03 -3.64 13.77
N ARG A 150 13.13 -2.65 13.71
CA ARG A 150 11.83 -2.87 13.09
C ARG A 150 12.02 -3.00 11.57
N GLU A 151 11.28 -3.90 10.96
CA GLU A 151 11.39 -4.20 9.54
C GLU A 151 10.01 -4.55 8.97
N LEU A 152 9.65 -3.87 7.88
CA LEU A 152 8.41 -4.05 7.13
C LEU A 152 8.77 -4.34 5.67
N GLU A 153 8.29 -5.47 5.17
CA GLU A 153 8.42 -5.85 3.77
C GLU A 153 7.06 -5.69 3.06
N ILE A 154 7.10 -5.09 1.87
CA ILE A 154 5.94 -4.91 1.00
C ILE A 154 6.34 -5.39 -0.39
N THR A 155 5.61 -6.38 -0.89
CA THR A 155 5.87 -7.01 -2.20
C THR A 155 4.59 -7.16 -3.02
N TRP A 156 4.75 -7.46 -4.30
CA TRP A 156 3.63 -7.69 -5.22
C TRP A 156 4.05 -8.67 -6.33
N PRO A 157 3.08 -9.40 -6.92
CA PRO A 157 3.33 -10.24 -8.09
C PRO A 157 3.79 -9.40 -9.30
N ARG A 158 4.68 -9.96 -10.12
CA ARG A 158 5.15 -9.33 -11.37
C ARG A 158 4.13 -9.40 -12.52
N THR A 159 3.08 -10.18 -12.37
CA THR A 159 2.12 -10.53 -13.44
C THR A 159 0.80 -9.77 -13.32
N THR A 160 0.78 -8.67 -12.58
CA THR A 160 -0.41 -7.84 -12.40
C THR A 160 -0.87 -7.21 -13.71
N ARG A 161 -2.18 -7.12 -13.90
CA ARG A 161 -2.80 -6.64 -15.13
C ARG A 161 -3.72 -5.46 -14.87
N VAL A 162 -3.87 -4.62 -15.88
CA VAL A 162 -4.90 -3.57 -15.94
C VAL A 162 -6.29 -4.22 -15.84
N GLY A 163 -7.25 -3.52 -15.22
CA GLY A 163 -8.62 -4.00 -15.03
C GLY A 163 -8.80 -5.06 -13.93
N GLN A 164 -7.72 -5.49 -13.26
CA GLN A 164 -7.79 -6.44 -12.14
C GLN A 164 -7.42 -5.77 -10.81
N PRO A 165 -8.03 -6.18 -9.67
CA PRO A 165 -7.56 -5.77 -8.36
C PRO A 165 -6.09 -6.13 -8.17
N ILE A 166 -5.34 -5.22 -7.56
CA ILE A 166 -3.88 -5.29 -7.49
C ILE A 166 -3.49 -5.90 -6.13
N PRO A 167 -2.98 -7.15 -6.08
CA PRO A 167 -2.58 -7.77 -4.83
C PRO A 167 -1.29 -7.15 -4.29
N ILE A 168 -1.29 -6.75 -3.03
CA ILE A 168 -0.11 -6.28 -2.29
C ILE A 168 0.07 -7.21 -1.09
N ASP A 169 1.26 -7.79 -0.97
CA ASP A 169 1.68 -8.64 0.14
C ASP A 169 2.45 -7.77 1.15
N LEU A 170 2.06 -7.91 2.42
CA LEU A 170 2.61 -7.18 3.56
C LEU A 170 3.17 -8.19 4.57
N GLU A 171 4.39 -7.97 5.04
CA GLU A 171 5.02 -8.77 6.09
C GLU A 171 5.71 -7.87 7.11
N THR A 172 5.30 -8.01 8.37
CA THR A 172 6.03 -7.40 9.49
C THR A 172 7.15 -8.37 9.87
N VAL A 173 8.34 -8.19 9.31
CA VAL A 173 9.48 -9.11 9.52
C VAL A 173 9.92 -9.07 10.99
N ALA A 174 10.10 -7.86 11.52
CA ALA A 174 10.48 -7.64 12.91
C ALA A 174 9.83 -6.38 13.47
N ASP A 175 9.36 -6.44 14.73
CA ASP A 175 8.90 -5.25 15.46
C ASP A 175 9.01 -5.49 16.98
N PRO A 176 10.23 -5.60 17.52
CA PRO A 176 10.40 -6.00 18.91
C PRO A 176 9.93 -4.91 19.90
N ALA A 177 9.80 -3.66 19.45
CA ALA A 177 9.31 -2.54 20.25
C ALA A 177 7.81 -2.24 20.02
N ARG A 178 7.13 -3.04 19.19
CA ARG A 178 5.70 -2.92 18.88
C ARG A 178 5.30 -1.52 18.40
N VAL A 179 6.12 -0.95 17.51
CA VAL A 179 5.94 0.39 16.95
C VAL A 179 5.28 0.36 15.57
N LEU A 180 5.05 -0.81 14.99
CA LEU A 180 4.38 -1.03 13.71
C LEU A 180 2.98 -1.60 13.95
N HIS A 181 1.95 -0.75 13.94
CA HIS A 181 0.57 -1.13 14.20
C HIS A 181 -0.32 -1.04 12.95
N ARG A 182 -0.26 0.09 12.24
CA ARG A 182 -1.01 0.33 10.99
C ARG A 182 -0.07 0.82 9.90
N LEU A 183 -0.52 0.71 8.66
CA LEU A 183 0.13 1.23 7.46
C LEU A 183 -0.86 2.11 6.70
N GLU A 184 -0.48 3.37 6.49
CA GLU A 184 -1.07 4.21 5.45
C GLU A 184 -0.31 3.93 4.14
N LEU A 185 -0.90 3.15 3.24
CA LEU A 185 -0.33 2.84 1.93
C LEU A 185 -0.86 3.84 0.90
N PHE A 186 0.00 4.73 0.45
CA PHE A 186 -0.30 5.73 -0.55
C PHE A 186 -0.11 5.14 -1.94
N SER A 187 -1.08 5.38 -2.82
CA SER A 187 -1.09 4.91 -4.19
C SER A 187 -1.59 5.98 -5.15
N ARG A 188 -1.10 5.95 -6.38
CA ARG A 188 -1.62 6.71 -7.52
C ARG A 188 -1.25 6.01 -8.83
N VAL A 189 -1.99 6.27 -9.90
CA VAL A 189 -1.55 5.83 -11.24
C VAL A 189 -0.36 6.68 -11.66
N ARG A 190 0.63 6.10 -12.32
CA ARG A 190 1.81 6.83 -12.80
C ARG A 190 1.37 8.04 -13.63
N GLY A 191 1.92 9.20 -13.30
CA GLY A 191 1.58 10.48 -13.93
C GLY A 191 0.46 11.26 -13.25
N GLU A 192 -0.32 10.65 -12.35
CA GLU A 192 -1.27 11.39 -11.51
C GLU A 192 -0.54 12.23 -10.46
N THR A 193 -1.15 13.35 -10.06
CA THR A 193 -0.58 14.25 -9.03
C THR A 193 -1.15 13.98 -7.65
N THR A 194 -2.32 13.37 -7.55
CA THR A 194 -3.04 13.15 -6.28
C THR A 194 -2.81 11.76 -5.74
N TRP A 195 -2.45 11.67 -4.46
CA TRP A 195 -2.34 10.40 -3.75
C TRP A 195 -3.68 9.96 -3.18
N ARG A 196 -3.92 8.65 -3.21
CA ARG A 196 -4.99 7.94 -2.51
C ARG A 196 -4.39 7.05 -1.43
N VAL A 197 -5.10 6.86 -0.32
CA VAL A 197 -4.57 6.14 0.85
C VAL A 197 -5.45 4.93 1.15
N ALA A 198 -4.80 3.77 1.28
CA ALA A 198 -5.36 2.59 1.89
C ALA A 198 -4.89 2.53 3.35
N ASP A 199 -5.84 2.47 4.29
CA ASP A 199 -5.53 2.26 5.70
C ASP A 199 -5.54 0.77 6.01
N VAL A 200 -4.41 0.23 6.45
CA VAL A 200 -4.21 -1.22 6.60
C VAL A 200 -3.72 -1.55 8.00
N ALA A 201 -4.31 -2.55 8.63
CA ALA A 201 -3.74 -3.13 9.86
C ALA A 201 -2.52 -3.98 9.49
N LEU A 202 -1.39 -3.73 10.13
CA LEU A 202 -0.19 -4.54 9.88
C LEU A 202 -0.34 -5.92 10.54
N PRO A 203 0.13 -6.99 9.89
CA PRO A 203 0.15 -8.31 10.52
C PRO A 203 1.09 -8.32 11.72
N ALA A 204 0.88 -9.28 12.64
CA ALA A 204 1.80 -9.49 13.75
C ALA A 204 3.24 -9.77 13.25
N PRO A 205 4.27 -9.54 14.08
CA PRO A 205 5.66 -9.87 13.70
C PRO A 205 5.81 -11.34 13.27
N GLY A 206 6.48 -11.58 12.15
CA GLY A 206 6.62 -12.88 11.51
C GLY A 206 5.40 -13.37 10.72
N ALA A 207 4.33 -12.57 10.61
CA ALA A 207 3.14 -12.92 9.86
C ALA A 207 2.99 -12.10 8.58
N ARG A 208 2.24 -12.68 7.62
CA ARG A 208 1.94 -12.09 6.31
C ARG A 208 0.46 -11.78 6.18
N ALA A 209 0.15 -10.69 5.48
CA ALA A 209 -1.19 -10.32 5.06
C ALA A 209 -1.19 -9.95 3.58
N ARG A 210 -2.31 -10.19 2.90
CA ARG A 210 -2.52 -9.74 1.52
C ARG A 210 -3.72 -8.81 1.47
N ILE A 211 -3.52 -7.64 0.85
CA ILE A 211 -4.58 -6.70 0.52
C ILE A 211 -4.75 -6.60 -0.99
N TYR A 212 -5.85 -6.00 -1.43
CA TYR A 212 -6.14 -5.77 -2.85
C TYR A 212 -6.47 -4.30 -3.06
N LEU A 213 -5.64 -3.58 -3.80
CA LEU A 213 -5.98 -2.23 -4.25
C LEU A 213 -6.98 -2.29 -5.41
N PRO A 214 -7.80 -1.24 -5.61
CA PRO A 214 -8.72 -1.16 -6.75
C PRO A 214 -8.02 -1.37 -8.09
N ALA A 215 -8.76 -1.92 -9.04
CA ALA A 215 -8.29 -2.04 -10.42
C ALA A 215 -8.10 -0.66 -11.06
N VAL A 216 -7.07 -0.53 -11.88
CA VAL A 216 -6.89 0.62 -12.78
C VAL A 216 -7.60 0.33 -14.08
N ALA A 217 -8.45 1.25 -14.54
CA ALA A 217 -9.10 1.18 -15.84
C ALA A 217 -8.34 2.07 -16.83
N THR A 218 -7.61 1.43 -17.75
CA THR A 218 -6.91 2.09 -18.86
C THR A 218 -6.82 1.11 -20.04
N ASP A 219 -6.55 1.63 -21.24
CA ASP A 219 -6.39 0.84 -22.47
C ASP A 219 -4.92 0.68 -22.90
N ASP A 220 -3.99 1.01 -21.99
CA ASP A 220 -2.54 0.95 -22.22
C ASP A 220 -1.80 0.36 -21.01
N ASP A 221 -0.57 -0.12 -21.22
CA ASP A 221 0.35 -0.48 -20.15
C ASP A 221 0.58 0.73 -19.22
N THR A 222 0.58 0.49 -17.90
CA THR A 222 0.79 1.56 -16.92
C THR A 222 1.49 1.02 -15.66
N ALA A 223 1.61 1.85 -14.63
CA ALA A 223 2.06 1.42 -13.31
C ALA A 223 1.28 2.14 -12.21
N ILE A 224 1.18 1.50 -11.05
CA ILE A 224 0.85 2.19 -9.80
C ILE A 224 2.14 2.59 -9.09
N GLU A 225 2.21 3.84 -8.65
CA GLU A 225 3.25 4.32 -7.76
C GLU A 225 2.79 4.14 -6.30
N LEU A 226 3.67 3.62 -5.45
CA LEU A 226 3.40 3.32 -4.04
C LEU A 226 4.47 3.91 -3.11
N TYR A 227 4.03 4.39 -1.95
CA TYR A 227 4.85 4.53 -0.75
C TYR A 227 3.98 4.29 0.48
N GLY A 228 4.59 4.05 1.63
CA GLY A 228 3.90 3.65 2.83
C GLY A 228 4.42 4.37 4.07
N VAL A 229 3.53 4.66 5.01
CA VAL A 229 3.90 5.18 6.31
C VAL A 229 3.27 4.31 7.39
N ALA A 230 4.10 3.64 8.19
CA ALA A 230 3.62 2.87 9.32
C ALA A 230 3.43 3.77 10.55
N THR A 231 2.43 3.45 11.36
CA THR A 231 2.13 4.16 12.60
C THR A 231 2.09 3.21 13.79
N ASP A 232 2.37 3.73 14.98
CA ASP A 232 2.15 3.03 16.24
C ASP A 232 0.67 3.06 16.68
N PRO A 233 0.29 2.45 17.82
CA PRO A 233 -1.10 2.46 18.31
C PRO A 233 -1.67 3.85 18.59
N ASP A 234 -0.82 4.83 18.92
CA ASP A 234 -1.21 6.22 19.16
C ASP A 234 -1.31 7.03 17.85
N GLY A 235 -1.04 6.39 16.71
CA GLY A 235 -1.09 6.99 15.38
C GLY A 235 0.17 7.76 14.98
N ASN A 236 1.21 7.79 15.81
CA ASN A 236 2.46 8.45 15.45
C ASN A 236 3.14 7.67 14.33
N GLN A 237 3.72 8.38 13.36
CA GLN A 237 4.48 7.75 12.29
C GLN A 237 5.79 7.18 12.83
N THR A 238 6.09 5.93 12.49
CA THR A 238 7.27 5.21 13.02
C THR A 238 8.15 4.67 11.92
N LEU A 239 7.66 4.47 10.69
CA LEU A 239 8.47 4.01 9.57
C LEU A 239 7.95 4.58 8.26
N ALA A 240 8.85 5.03 7.40
CA ALA A 240 8.55 5.40 6.02
C ALA A 240 9.10 4.32 5.08
N TRP A 241 8.21 3.63 4.37
CA TRP A 241 8.55 2.70 3.30
C TRP A 241 8.48 3.43 1.96
N ALA A 242 9.64 3.69 1.35
CA ALA A 242 9.78 4.61 0.22
C ALA A 242 9.37 6.06 0.55
N ALA A 243 9.23 6.91 -0.47
CA ALA A 243 8.87 8.32 -0.30
C ALA A 243 8.02 8.82 -1.48
N PRO A 244 7.21 9.88 -1.31
CA PRO A 244 6.43 10.45 -2.41
C PRO A 244 7.31 10.98 -3.57
N THR A 245 8.56 11.34 -3.29
CA THR A 245 9.55 11.78 -4.29
C THR A 245 10.29 10.62 -4.97
N ARG A 246 10.26 9.43 -4.37
CA ARG A 246 10.87 8.20 -4.91
C ARG A 246 9.95 7.01 -4.60
N PRO A 247 8.76 6.96 -5.21
CA PRO A 247 7.83 5.86 -4.98
C PRO A 247 8.35 4.57 -5.60
N ARG A 248 7.85 3.45 -5.12
CA ARG A 248 8.03 2.14 -5.76
C ARG A 248 6.97 1.95 -6.84
N GLU A 249 7.28 1.21 -7.88
CA GLU A 249 6.37 1.04 -9.01
C GLU A 249 5.87 -0.41 -9.14
N VAL A 250 4.56 -0.55 -9.28
CA VAL A 250 3.87 -1.80 -9.59
C VAL A 250 3.49 -1.77 -11.07
N PRO A 251 4.24 -2.44 -11.97
CA PRO A 251 3.89 -2.45 -13.39
C PRO A 251 2.58 -3.20 -13.60
N LEU A 252 1.70 -2.62 -14.41
CA LEU A 252 0.42 -3.19 -14.82
C LEU A 252 0.42 -3.40 -16.32
N ARG A 253 0.28 -4.66 -16.74
CA ARG A 253 0.22 -5.02 -18.15
C ARG A 253 -1.21 -4.93 -18.67
N PHE A 254 -1.41 -4.26 -19.80
CA PHE A 254 -2.65 -4.28 -20.55
C PHE A 254 -2.67 -5.48 -21.50
N ASP A 255 -3.78 -6.23 -21.44
CA ASP A 255 -4.08 -7.28 -22.40
C ASP A 255 -5.18 -6.76 -23.33
N PRO A 256 -4.86 -6.34 -24.57
CA PRO A 256 -5.88 -5.86 -25.47
C PRO A 256 -6.93 -6.94 -25.70
N PRO A 257 -8.23 -6.60 -25.70
CA PRO A 257 -9.26 -7.59 -25.94
C PRO A 257 -9.03 -8.23 -27.30
N THR A 258 -9.15 -9.55 -27.37
CA THR A 258 -9.04 -10.28 -28.64
C THR A 258 -9.96 -9.62 -29.67
N PRO A 259 -9.40 -9.07 -30.78
CA PRO A 259 -10.21 -8.38 -31.78
C PRO A 259 -11.35 -9.29 -32.23
N TRP A 260 -12.55 -8.72 -32.43
CA TRP A 260 -13.75 -9.52 -32.69
C TRP A 260 -13.55 -10.51 -33.85
N TYR A 261 -12.86 -10.08 -34.93
CA TYR A 261 -12.56 -10.88 -36.12
C TYR A 261 -11.61 -12.07 -35.86
N ARG A 262 -10.89 -12.10 -34.73
CA ARG A 262 -10.07 -13.23 -34.31
C ARG A 262 -10.83 -14.25 -33.45
N LYS A 263 -12.07 -13.94 -33.04
CA LYS A 263 -12.88 -14.88 -32.28
C LYS A 263 -13.34 -16.01 -33.21
N TRP A 264 -13.20 -17.26 -32.77
CA TRP A 264 -13.51 -18.46 -33.58
C TRP A 264 -14.93 -18.45 -34.16
N TRP A 265 -15.90 -17.88 -33.44
CA TRP A 265 -17.29 -17.80 -33.90
C TRP A 265 -17.47 -16.91 -35.14
N VAL A 266 -16.60 -15.93 -35.36
CA VAL A 266 -16.64 -15.10 -36.59
C VAL A 266 -16.34 -15.97 -37.79
N TRP A 267 -15.34 -16.83 -37.70
CA TRP A 267 -14.99 -17.79 -38.75
C TRP A 267 -16.06 -18.86 -38.91
N ALA A 268 -16.74 -19.28 -37.84
CA ALA A 268 -17.87 -20.19 -37.93
C ALA A 268 -19.06 -19.57 -38.69
N ILE A 269 -19.38 -18.29 -38.44
CA ILE A 269 -20.43 -17.56 -39.17
C ILE A 269 -20.03 -17.35 -40.63
N ALA A 270 -18.81 -16.88 -40.89
CA ALA A 270 -18.31 -16.64 -42.24
C ALA A 270 -18.26 -17.93 -43.07
N GLY A 271 -17.73 -19.03 -42.50
CA GLY A 271 -17.72 -20.34 -43.13
C GLY A 271 -19.12 -20.90 -43.39
N GLY A 272 -20.05 -20.69 -42.45
CA GLY A 272 -21.46 -21.06 -42.62
C GLY A 272 -22.13 -20.31 -43.77
N ALA A 273 -21.91 -18.99 -43.89
CA ALA A 273 -22.45 -18.19 -44.99
C ALA A 273 -21.91 -18.63 -46.36
N VAL A 274 -20.61 -18.94 -46.45
CA VAL A 274 -19.99 -19.46 -47.68
C VAL A 274 -20.55 -20.85 -48.02
N ALA A 275 -20.74 -21.74 -47.05
CA ALA A 275 -21.31 -23.06 -47.28
C ALA A 275 -22.77 -23.00 -47.78
N VAL A 276 -23.59 -22.12 -47.19
CA VAL A 276 -24.96 -21.88 -47.66
C VAL A 276 -24.96 -21.27 -49.07
N GLY A 277 -24.13 -20.27 -49.33
CA GLY A 277 -23.99 -19.66 -50.66
C GLY A 277 -23.57 -20.68 -51.72
N ALA A 278 -22.54 -21.48 -51.44
CA ALA A 278 -22.08 -22.55 -52.32
C ALA A 278 -23.18 -23.59 -52.60
N GLY A 279 -23.92 -23.99 -51.55
CA GLY A 279 -25.06 -24.89 -51.66
C GLY A 279 -26.20 -24.34 -52.52
N VAL A 280 -26.49 -23.03 -52.44
CA VAL A 280 -27.51 -22.39 -53.30
C VAL A 280 -27.05 -22.33 -54.76
N THR A 281 -25.78 -22.02 -55.03
CA THR A 281 -25.25 -22.03 -56.41
C THR A 281 -25.18 -23.42 -57.02
N THR A 282 -24.78 -24.45 -56.28
CA THR A 282 -24.77 -25.83 -56.80
C THR A 282 -26.20 -26.35 -56.99
N TYR A 283 -27.14 -26.00 -56.12
CA TYR A 283 -28.56 -26.32 -56.30
C TYR A 283 -29.14 -25.64 -57.56
N ALA A 284 -28.85 -24.35 -57.77
CA ALA A 284 -29.30 -23.63 -58.98
C ALA A 284 -28.68 -24.19 -60.28
N LEU A 285 -27.42 -24.62 -60.25
CA LEU A 285 -26.73 -25.20 -61.40
C LEU A 285 -27.16 -26.66 -61.70
N THR A 286 -27.62 -27.42 -60.71
CA THR A 286 -28.05 -28.82 -60.89
C THR A 286 -29.55 -28.96 -61.15
N TRP A 287 -30.37 -27.97 -60.79
CA TRP A 287 -31.82 -27.94 -61.03
C TRP A 287 -32.26 -27.04 -62.20
N SER A 288 -31.33 -26.67 -63.09
CA SER A 288 -31.68 -26.14 -64.40
C SER A 288 -31.82 -27.32 -65.37
N PRO A 289 -33.04 -27.88 -65.60
CA PRO A 289 -33.20 -28.87 -66.65
C PRO A 289 -32.80 -28.23 -67.97
N SER A 290 -31.77 -28.78 -68.61
CA SER A 290 -31.42 -28.42 -69.98
C SER A 290 -32.65 -28.68 -70.85
N GLY A 291 -33.30 -27.62 -71.32
CA GLY A 291 -34.55 -27.68 -72.11
C GLY A 291 -34.42 -28.27 -73.51
N SER A 292 -33.32 -28.96 -73.84
CA SER A 292 -33.24 -29.78 -75.04
C SER A 292 -32.15 -30.84 -74.93
N ILE A 293 -32.54 -32.10 -75.15
CA ILE A 293 -31.64 -33.19 -75.54
C ILE A 293 -31.63 -33.15 -77.07
N GLY A 294 -30.60 -32.55 -77.65
CA GLY A 294 -30.32 -32.63 -79.09
C GLY A 294 -29.75 -34.01 -79.41
N GLY A 295 -30.62 -34.98 -79.70
CA GLY A 295 -30.23 -36.23 -80.34
C GLY A 295 -30.09 -35.98 -81.84
N GLU A 296 -28.86 -35.84 -82.32
CA GLU A 296 -28.55 -35.90 -83.75
C GLU A 296 -28.28 -37.36 -84.12
N VAL A 297 -29.19 -37.94 -84.90
CA VAL A 297 -28.98 -39.25 -85.55
C VAL A 297 -28.26 -38.95 -86.86
N GLN A 298 -26.99 -39.31 -86.94
CA GLN A 298 -26.26 -39.29 -88.21
C GLN A 298 -26.59 -40.56 -89.03
N PRO A 299 -26.74 -40.43 -90.37
CA PRO A 299 -27.02 -41.53 -91.28
C PRO A 299 -25.84 -42.49 -91.47
#